data_AF-A0A329MZP6-F1
#
_entry.id   AF-A0A329MZP6-F1
#
_cell.length_a   1.000
_cell.length_b   1.000
_cell.length_c   1.000
_cell.angle_alpha   90.00
_cell.angle_beta   90.00
_cell.angle_gamma   90.00
#
_symmetry.space_group_name_H-M   'P 1'
#
loop_
_entity.id
_entity.type
_entity.pdbx_description
1 polymer ?
#
loop_
_entity_poly.entity_id
_entity_poly.type
_entity_poly.pdbx_seq_one_letter_code
_entity_poly.pdbx_strand_id
1 'polypeptide(L)'
;MKAKQTYLKGKSVFVVSLIVIGITILTVYLTGINYNRNLTSNLYLSLGIIATTLFLFMTYGLYKGIGLIDNFPKFRNFKKGDIIGHTAPTFDTPGISVGDGISGLIISILCWIGVTILFIVLLVVLEAVFWFSIFIILAMLYWIFFRALKFVFNKSTETKGDIGISAMYSLAYTILYTGWIFGIVYLTQTMK
;
A
#
# COMPACT_ATOMS: atom_id res chain seq x y z
N MET A 1 19.53 21.59 31.63
CA MET A 1 18.24 20.85 31.71
C MET A 1 18.07 20.03 30.43
N LYS A 2 17.96 18.69 30.51
CA LYS A 2 17.68 17.85 29.33
C LYS A 2 16.25 18.11 28.87
N ALA A 3 16.06 18.79 27.75
CA ALA A 3 14.74 19.05 27.18
C ALA A 3 14.01 17.72 26.93
N LYS A 4 12.82 17.59 27.51
CA LYS A 4 11.92 16.43 27.41
C LYS A 4 11.71 16.09 25.92
N GLN A 5 12.23 14.97 25.45
CA GLN A 5 12.08 14.57 24.05
C GLN A 5 10.61 14.25 23.79
N THR A 6 10.04 14.86 22.74
CA THR A 6 8.69 14.54 22.28
C THR A 6 8.79 13.36 21.34
N TYR A 7 8.00 12.31 21.59
CA TYR A 7 7.99 11.11 20.75
C TYR A 7 6.71 11.07 19.92
N LEU A 8 6.86 10.84 18.61
CA LEU A 8 5.74 10.53 17.74
C LEU A 8 5.47 9.02 17.77
N LYS A 9 4.20 8.65 17.97
CA LYS A 9 3.74 7.26 17.87
C LYS A 9 3.54 6.93 16.38
N GLY A 10 3.98 5.75 15.93
CA GLY A 10 3.80 5.30 14.54
C GLY A 10 2.35 5.34 14.05
N LYS A 11 1.38 4.99 14.91
CA LYS A 11 -0.06 5.09 14.61
C LYS A 11 -0.49 6.52 14.23
N SER A 12 0.08 7.54 14.86
CA SER A 12 -0.26 8.95 14.57
C SER A 12 0.29 9.38 13.22
N VAL A 13 1.52 8.98 12.90
CA VAL A 13 2.16 9.30 11.62
C VAL A 13 1.40 8.67 10.47
N PHE A 14 0.92 7.44 10.65
CA PHE A 14 0.10 6.76 9.65
C PHE A 14 -1.20 7.52 9.34
N VAL A 15 -1.95 7.90 10.37
CA VAL A 15 -3.21 8.64 10.19
C VAL A 15 -2.97 9.96 9.45
N VAL A 16 -1.91 10.70 9.83
CA VAL A 16 -1.53 11.93 9.14
C VAL A 16 -1.20 11.65 7.67
N SER A 17 -0.43 10.61 7.35
CA SER A 17 -0.11 10.26 5.96
C SER A 17 -1.35 9.91 5.13
N LEU A 18 -2.32 9.20 5.72
CA LEU A 18 -3.56 8.82 5.04
C LEU A 18 -4.45 10.04 4.77
N ILE A 19 -4.48 11.00 5.70
CA ILE A 19 -5.13 12.31 5.52
C ILE A 19 -4.47 13.09 4.38
N VAL A 20 -3.13 13.15 4.35
CA VAL A 20 -2.38 13.86 3.29
C VAL A 20 -2.68 13.25 1.92
N ILE A 21 -2.69 11.93 1.80
CA ILE A 21 -3.05 11.24 0.54
C ILE A 21 -4.49 11.57 0.15
N GLY A 22 -5.45 11.46 1.09
CA GLY A 22 -6.86 11.76 0.83
C GLY A 22 -7.08 13.21 0.37
N ILE A 23 -6.46 14.18 1.05
CA ILE A 23 -6.52 15.59 0.67
C ILE A 23 -5.88 15.82 -0.69
N THR A 24 -4.75 15.16 -0.99
CA THR A 24 -4.07 15.29 -2.28
C THR A 24 -4.95 14.79 -3.42
N ILE A 25 -5.56 13.60 -3.25
CA ILE A 25 -6.49 13.04 -4.25
C ILE A 25 -7.66 13.99 -4.45
N LEU A 26 -8.29 14.43 -3.36
CA LEU A 26 -9.47 15.29 -3.41
C LEU A 26 -9.13 16.63 -4.06
N THR A 27 -8.02 17.26 -3.68
CA THR A 27 -7.61 18.57 -4.21
C THR A 27 -7.23 18.48 -5.68
N VAL A 28 -6.38 17.52 -6.05
CA VAL A 28 -5.82 17.43 -7.40
C VAL A 28 -6.86 16.93 -8.39
N TYR A 29 -7.62 15.88 -8.05
CA TYR A 29 -8.53 15.27 -9.01
C TYR A 29 -9.88 16.00 -9.10
N LEU A 30 -10.43 16.58 -8.03
CA LEU A 30 -11.62 17.43 -8.16
C LEU A 30 -11.32 18.70 -8.94
N THR A 31 -10.18 19.35 -8.65
CA THR A 31 -9.76 20.54 -9.40
C THR A 31 -9.38 20.18 -10.84
N GLY A 32 -8.81 18.99 -11.07
CA GLY A 32 -8.42 18.51 -12.39
C GLY A 32 -9.57 18.41 -13.40
N ILE A 33 -10.81 18.17 -12.92
CA ILE A 33 -12.02 18.14 -13.76
C ILE A 33 -12.27 19.51 -14.41
N ASN A 34 -12.07 20.61 -13.67
CA ASN A 34 -12.32 21.97 -14.17
C ASN A 34 -11.25 22.46 -15.15
N TYR A 35 -10.03 21.92 -15.06
CA TYR A 35 -8.88 22.38 -15.85
C TYR A 35 -8.49 21.44 -17.00
N ASN A 36 -9.27 20.38 -17.29
CA ASN A 36 -8.97 19.36 -18.32
C ASN A 36 -7.51 18.86 -18.28
N ARG A 37 -6.97 18.69 -17.06
CA ARG A 37 -5.57 18.34 -16.88
C ARG A 37 -5.32 16.88 -17.29
N ASN A 38 -4.28 16.66 -18.08
CA ASN A 38 -3.85 15.31 -18.45
C ASN A 38 -3.37 14.52 -17.21
N LEU A 39 -3.47 13.20 -17.25
CA LEU A 39 -3.11 12.29 -16.16
C LEU A 39 -1.69 12.56 -15.62
N THR A 40 -0.73 12.76 -16.52
CA THR A 40 0.67 13.05 -16.15
C THR A 40 0.81 14.34 -15.35
N SER A 41 0.02 15.37 -15.68
CA SER A 41 0.05 16.65 -14.95
C SER A 41 -0.51 16.49 -13.54
N ASN A 42 -1.60 15.73 -13.38
CA ASN A 42 -2.18 15.42 -12.07
C ASN A 42 -1.22 14.58 -11.21
N LEU A 43 -0.47 13.65 -11.83
CA LEU A 43 0.56 12.89 -11.13
C LEU A 43 1.67 13.81 -10.61
N TYR A 44 2.23 14.69 -11.44
CA TYR A 44 3.27 15.63 -10.98
C TYR A 44 2.79 16.57 -9.86
N LEU A 45 1.56 17.08 -9.96
CA LEU A 45 0.97 17.90 -8.88
C LEU A 45 0.79 17.10 -7.59
N SER A 46 0.30 15.87 -7.67
CA SER A 46 0.13 15.00 -6.51
C SER A 46 1.47 14.68 -5.84
N LEU A 47 2.47 14.32 -6.65
CA LEU A 47 3.84 14.06 -6.20
C LEU A 47 4.48 15.29 -5.56
N GLY A 48 4.25 16.48 -6.13
CA GLY A 48 4.72 17.75 -5.55
C GLY A 48 4.13 18.01 -4.17
N ILE A 49 2.81 17.89 -4.02
CA ILE A 49 2.13 18.09 -2.72
C ILE A 49 2.64 17.10 -1.67
N ILE A 50 2.78 15.82 -2.04
CA ILE A 50 3.30 14.78 -1.15
C ILE A 50 4.75 15.08 -0.76
N ALA A 51 5.60 15.42 -1.74
CA ALA A 51 7.01 15.74 -1.50
C ALA A 51 7.17 16.96 -0.58
N THR A 52 6.46 18.05 -0.84
CA THR A 52 6.51 19.26 0.00
C THR A 52 6.01 18.97 1.42
N THR A 53 4.92 18.22 1.56
CA THR A 53 4.38 17.85 2.87
C THR A 53 5.35 16.97 3.65
N LEU A 54 5.94 15.97 2.98
CA LEU A 54 6.93 15.07 3.57
C LEU A 54 8.19 15.83 3.99
N PHE A 55 8.66 16.74 3.14
CA PHE A 55 9.80 17.60 3.42
C PHE A 55 9.58 18.46 4.67
N LEU A 56 8.44 19.15 4.76
CA LEU A 56 8.10 19.99 5.91
C LEU A 56 7.94 19.15 7.18
N PHE A 57 7.28 17.99 7.09
CA PHE A 57 7.12 17.06 8.20
C PHE A 57 8.47 16.56 8.74
N MET A 58 9.39 16.17 7.86
CA MET A 58 10.72 15.71 8.25
C MET A 58 11.58 16.85 8.79
N THR A 59 11.57 18.02 8.16
CA THR A 59 12.31 19.21 8.62
C THR A 59 11.89 19.58 10.05
N TYR A 60 10.59 19.66 10.29
CA TYR A 60 10.05 19.97 11.62
C TYR A 60 10.40 18.89 12.65
N GLY A 61 10.28 17.61 12.26
CA GLY A 61 10.62 16.46 13.09
C GLY A 61 12.09 16.45 13.54
N LEU A 62 13.01 16.67 12.60
CA LEU A 62 14.45 16.74 12.84
C LEU A 62 14.81 17.95 13.70
N TYR A 63 14.30 19.14 13.36
CA TYR A 63 14.59 20.38 14.08
C TYR A 63 14.20 20.29 15.56
N LYS A 64 13.02 19.72 15.85
CA LYS A 64 12.54 19.53 17.23
C LYS A 64 13.22 18.37 17.97
N GLY A 65 13.96 17.51 17.27
CA GLY A 65 14.59 16.33 17.88
C GLY A 65 13.56 15.25 18.22
N ILE A 66 12.52 15.09 17.40
CA ILE A 66 11.43 14.14 17.66
C ILE A 66 11.88 12.72 17.32
N GLY A 67 11.77 11.81 18.29
CA GLY A 67 12.01 10.38 18.08
C GLY A 67 10.73 9.66 17.66
N LEU A 68 10.86 8.62 16.82
CA LEU A 68 9.76 7.68 16.53
C LEU A 68 9.88 6.45 17.43
N ILE A 69 8.83 6.20 18.22
CA ILE A 69 8.69 4.96 18.98
C ILE A 69 7.77 4.02 18.21
N ASP A 70 8.28 2.83 17.95
CA ASP A 70 7.48 1.73 17.42
C ASP A 70 6.58 1.20 18.54
N ASN A 71 5.26 1.31 18.36
CA ASN A 71 4.28 0.83 19.31
C ASN A 71 3.42 -0.30 18.72
N PHE A 72 3.96 -1.05 17.76
CA PHE A 72 3.27 -2.19 17.17
C PHE A 72 3.46 -3.45 18.01
N PRO A 73 2.40 -4.23 18.24
CA PRO A 73 2.54 -5.53 18.88
C PRO A 73 3.45 -6.40 18.02
N LYS A 74 4.49 -6.97 18.62
CA LYS A 74 5.36 -7.95 17.95
C LYS A 74 4.49 -9.10 17.47
N PHE A 75 4.53 -9.43 16.18
CA PHE A 75 3.81 -10.56 15.62
C PHE A 75 4.16 -11.82 16.42
N ARG A 76 3.13 -12.47 16.96
CA ARG A 76 3.26 -13.71 17.72
C ARG A 76 3.80 -14.77 16.77
N ASN A 77 4.85 -15.50 17.16
CA ASN A 77 5.42 -16.56 16.33
C ASN A 77 4.32 -17.60 16.02
N PHE A 78 3.80 -17.58 14.79
CA PHE A 78 2.88 -18.60 14.32
C PHE A 78 3.69 -19.89 14.17
N LYS A 79 3.41 -20.89 15.02
CA LYS A 79 3.89 -22.25 14.79
C LYS A 79 3.33 -22.69 13.44
N LYS A 80 4.20 -22.98 12.48
CA LYS A 80 3.80 -23.64 11.23
C LYS A 80 3.17 -24.97 11.63
N GLY A 81 1.85 -25.09 11.48
CA GLY A 81 1.19 -26.38 11.55
C GLY A 81 1.71 -27.24 10.40
N ASP A 82 2.03 -28.49 10.68
CA ASP A 82 2.41 -29.47 9.68
C ASP A 82 1.14 -29.94 8.98
N ILE A 83 0.72 -29.23 7.93
CA ILE A 83 -0.54 -29.48 7.21
C ILE A 83 -0.31 -30.40 5.99
N ILE A 84 0.88 -30.96 5.82
CA ILE A 84 1.20 -31.84 4.69
C ILE A 84 1.04 -33.30 5.12
N GLY A 85 -0.21 -33.70 5.35
CA GLY A 85 -0.61 -35.09 5.24
C GLY A 85 -0.77 -35.41 3.76
N HIS A 86 0.21 -36.08 3.16
CA HIS A 86 0.13 -36.56 1.79
C HIS A 86 -0.97 -37.62 1.67
N THR A 87 -2.16 -37.20 1.26
CA THR A 87 -3.19 -38.12 0.75
C THR A 87 -3.83 -37.44 -0.45
N ALA A 88 -3.28 -37.70 -1.63
CA ALA A 88 -3.92 -37.33 -2.88
C ALA A 88 -5.15 -38.25 -3.04
N PRO A 89 -6.39 -37.75 -3.02
CA PRO A 89 -7.54 -38.57 -3.36
C PRO A 89 -7.45 -38.91 -4.85
N THR A 90 -7.38 -40.20 -5.16
CA THR A 90 -7.57 -40.69 -6.53
C THR A 90 -9.01 -40.41 -6.92
N PHE A 91 -9.19 -39.45 -7.83
CA PHE A 91 -10.51 -39.04 -8.32
C PHE A 91 -10.82 -39.87 -9.57
N ASP A 92 -11.45 -41.03 -9.39
CA ASP A 92 -12.03 -41.77 -10.50
C ASP A 92 -13.20 -40.97 -11.06
N THR A 93 -13.04 -40.49 -12.30
CA THR A 93 -14.08 -39.71 -12.99
C THR A 93 -15.13 -40.68 -13.54
N PRO A 94 -16.38 -40.67 -13.06
CA PRO A 94 -17.42 -41.48 -13.66
C PRO A 94 -17.70 -40.95 -15.07
N GLY A 95 -17.59 -41.82 -16.09
CA GLY A 95 -17.91 -41.47 -17.46
C GLY A 95 -19.41 -41.19 -17.60
N ILE A 96 -19.77 -39.92 -17.80
CA ILE A 96 -21.16 -39.50 -18.02
C ILE A 96 -21.50 -39.72 -19.49
N SER A 97 -22.17 -40.84 -19.81
CA SER A 97 -22.74 -41.08 -21.14
C SER A 97 -24.04 -40.30 -21.31
N VAL A 98 -23.94 -39.07 -21.80
CA VAL A 98 -25.10 -38.22 -22.11
C VAL A 98 -25.73 -38.71 -23.41
N GLY A 99 -26.91 -39.35 -23.34
CA GLY A 99 -27.67 -39.78 -24.53
C GLY A 99 -28.42 -38.62 -25.19
N ASP A 100 -28.60 -38.69 -26.51
CA ASP A 100 -29.23 -37.70 -27.42
C ASP A 100 -30.75 -37.47 -27.21
N GLY A 101 -31.28 -37.72 -26.01
CA GLY A 101 -32.70 -37.56 -25.68
C GLY A 101 -33.02 -36.35 -24.81
N ILE A 102 -34.31 -36.21 -24.45
CA ILE A 102 -34.81 -35.22 -23.47
C ILE A 102 -34.08 -35.32 -22.10
N SER A 103 -33.57 -36.51 -21.77
CA SER A 103 -32.71 -36.75 -20.61
C SER A 103 -31.39 -35.98 -20.69
N GLY A 104 -30.76 -35.88 -21.86
CA GLY A 104 -29.56 -35.09 -22.08
C GLY A 104 -29.79 -33.59 -21.88
N LEU A 105 -30.99 -33.10 -22.25
CA LEU A 105 -31.41 -31.72 -22.02
C LEU A 105 -31.55 -31.42 -20.52
N ILE A 106 -32.22 -32.29 -19.76
CA ILE A 106 -32.39 -32.13 -18.31
C ILE A 106 -31.04 -32.17 -17.58
N ILE A 107 -30.15 -33.09 -17.96
CA ILE A 107 -28.80 -33.19 -17.39
C ILE A 107 -27.95 -31.96 -17.75
N SER A 108 -28.06 -31.44 -18.97
CA SER A 108 -27.36 -30.21 -19.38
C SER A 108 -27.79 -29.00 -18.57
N ILE A 109 -29.08 -28.84 -18.28
CA ILE A 109 -29.58 -27.75 -17.44
C ILE A 109 -29.03 -27.86 -16.01
N LEU A 110 -29.06 -29.07 -15.43
CA LEU A 110 -28.50 -29.30 -14.08
C LEU A 110 -26.99 -29.03 -14.03
N CYS A 111 -26.24 -29.48 -15.04
CA CYS A 111 -24.81 -29.23 -15.16
C CYS A 111 -24.50 -27.74 -15.30
N TRP A 112 -25.27 -27.01 -16.12
CA TRP A 112 -25.14 -25.56 -16.30
C TRP A 112 -25.37 -24.79 -15.00
N ILE A 113 -26.37 -25.17 -14.20
CA ILE A 113 -26.60 -24.59 -12.87
C ILE A 113 -25.41 -24.88 -11.95
N GLY A 114 -24.92 -26.12 -11.94
CA GLY A 114 -23.76 -26.53 -11.14
C GLY A 114 -22.49 -25.74 -11.47
N VAL A 115 -22.18 -25.59 -12.76
CA VAL A 115 -21.04 -24.80 -13.24
C VAL A 115 -21.21 -23.31 -12.89
N THR A 116 -22.43 -22.77 -13.01
CA THR A 116 -22.71 -21.37 -12.65
C THR A 116 -22.49 -21.11 -11.16
N ILE A 117 -22.96 -22.00 -10.29
CA ILE A 117 -22.73 -21.91 -8.84
C ILE A 117 -21.23 -21.98 -8.54
N LEU A 118 -20.50 -22.90 -9.18
CA LEU A 118 -19.05 -23.02 -9.03
C LEU A 118 -18.34 -21.72 -9.42
N PHE A 119 -18.71 -21.10 -10.54
CA PHE A 119 -18.14 -19.83 -10.97
C PHE A 119 -18.42 -18.69 -9.98
N ILE A 120 -19.63 -18.60 -9.43
CA ILE A 120 -19.97 -17.60 -8.41
C ILE A 120 -19.09 -17.79 -7.17
N VAL A 121 -18.93 -19.03 -6.70
CA VAL A 121 -18.05 -19.32 -5.55
C VAL A 121 -16.60 -18.93 -5.85
N LEU A 122 -16.10 -19.25 -7.04
CA LEU A 122 -14.74 -18.90 -7.45
C LEU A 122 -14.54 -17.37 -7.51
N LEU A 123 -15.52 -16.62 -8.01
CA LEU A 123 -15.47 -15.16 -8.03
C LEU A 123 -15.44 -14.55 -6.62
N VAL A 124 -16.24 -15.07 -5.68
CA VAL A 124 -16.23 -14.63 -4.28
C VAL A 124 -14.88 -14.91 -3.63
N VAL A 125 -14.29 -16.08 -3.87
CA VAL A 125 -12.94 -16.41 -3.37
C VAL A 125 -11.88 -15.49 -3.98
N LEU A 126 -11.97 -15.23 -5.29
CA LEU A 126 -11.05 -14.33 -5.98
C LEU A 126 -11.14 -12.90 -5.43
N GLU A 127 -12.36 -12.39 -5.20
CA GLU A 127 -12.59 -11.11 -4.54
C GLU A 127 -11.93 -11.07 -3.15
N ALA A 128 -12.14 -12.11 -2.33
CA ALA A 128 -11.53 -12.20 -1.02
C ALA A 128 -9.99 -12.17 -1.09
N VAL A 129 -9.40 -12.86 -2.06
CA VAL A 129 -7.95 -12.87 -2.29
C VAL A 129 -7.45 -11.48 -2.70
N PHE A 130 -8.17 -10.78 -3.58
CA PHE A 130 -7.83 -9.41 -3.97
C PHE A 130 -7.85 -8.45 -2.78
N TRP A 131 -8.92 -8.46 -1.99
CA TRP A 131 -9.01 -7.62 -0.79
C TRP A 131 -7.89 -7.94 0.20
N PHE A 132 -7.64 -9.22 0.46
CA PHE A 132 -6.58 -9.65 1.37
C PHE A 132 -5.19 -9.21 0.88
N SER A 133 -4.91 -9.33 -0.42
CA SER A 133 -3.67 -8.86 -1.04
C SER A 133 -3.48 -7.36 -0.87
N ILE A 134 -4.52 -6.55 -1.12
CA ILE A 134 -4.49 -5.09 -0.92
C ILE A 134 -4.14 -4.75 0.53
N PHE A 135 -4.77 -5.43 1.51
CA PHE A 135 -4.47 -5.20 2.92
C PHE A 135 -3.02 -5.55 3.28
N ILE A 136 -2.47 -6.65 2.74
CA ILE A 136 -1.06 -7.01 2.96
C ILE A 136 -0.14 -5.96 2.37
N ILE A 137 -0.38 -5.51 1.13
CA ILE A 137 0.44 -4.48 0.47
C ILE A 137 0.40 -3.18 1.27
N LEU A 138 -0.77 -2.75 1.73
CA LEU A 138 -0.91 -1.57 2.59
C LEU A 138 -0.14 -1.72 3.90
N ALA A 139 -0.19 -2.89 4.55
CA ALA A 139 0.54 -3.16 5.77
C ALA A 139 2.07 -3.15 5.55
N MET A 140 2.56 -3.73 4.44
CA MET A 140 3.97 -3.68 4.07
C MET A 140 4.43 -2.26 3.74
N LEU A 141 3.62 -1.50 3.00
CA LEU A 141 3.90 -0.11 2.65
C LEU A 141 3.94 0.78 3.90
N TYR A 142 3.03 0.54 4.84
CA TYR A 142 3.07 1.17 6.14
C TYR A 142 4.37 0.85 6.89
N TRP A 143 4.74 -0.43 6.95
CA TRP A 143 5.92 -0.87 7.68
C TRP A 143 7.23 -0.30 7.10
N ILE A 144 7.39 -0.33 5.78
CA ILE A 144 8.58 0.23 5.11
C ILE A 144 8.64 1.75 5.32
N PHE A 145 7.51 2.46 5.21
CA PHE A 145 7.44 3.90 5.43
C PHE A 145 7.82 4.28 6.86
N PHE A 146 7.25 3.60 7.86
CA PHE A 146 7.58 3.85 9.25
C PHE A 146 9.05 3.56 9.55
N ARG A 147 9.59 2.46 9.03
CA ARG A 147 11.01 2.10 9.18
C ARG A 147 11.93 3.14 8.55
N ALA A 148 11.57 3.63 7.37
CA ALA A 148 12.30 4.69 6.67
C ALA A 148 12.29 6.00 7.49
N LEU A 149 11.13 6.44 7.97
CA LEU A 149 11.02 7.63 8.81
C LEU A 149 11.81 7.50 10.12
N LYS A 150 11.79 6.32 10.75
CA LYS A 150 12.61 6.06 11.94
C LYS A 150 14.10 6.21 11.64
N PHE A 151 14.55 5.75 10.48
CA PHE A 151 15.94 5.93 10.04
C PHE A 151 16.29 7.42 9.87
N VAL A 152 15.42 8.21 9.24
CA VAL A 152 15.62 9.67 9.12
C VAL A 152 15.70 10.33 10.49
N PHE A 153 14.75 10.05 11.38
CA PHE A 153 14.72 10.67 12.72
C PHE A 153 15.77 10.13 13.68
N ASN A 154 16.50 9.04 13.37
CA ASN A 154 17.70 8.69 14.13
C ASN A 154 18.78 9.77 14.02
N LYS A 155 18.79 10.58 12.94
CA LYS A 155 19.69 11.73 12.80
C LYS A 155 19.23 12.97 13.57
N SER A 156 18.07 12.90 14.23
CA SER A 156 17.50 14.00 15.01
C SER A 156 18.38 14.44 16.19
N THR A 157 19.24 13.56 16.71
CA THR A 157 20.18 13.89 17.80
C THR A 157 21.27 14.87 17.37
N GLU A 158 21.65 14.83 16.09
CA GLU A 158 22.70 15.69 15.52
C GLU A 158 22.15 16.96 14.86
N THR A 159 20.86 16.95 14.49
CA THR A 159 20.19 18.04 13.76
C THR A 159 19.32 18.94 14.65
N LYS A 160 19.16 18.57 15.92
CA LYS A 160 18.29 19.29 16.87
C LYS A 160 18.74 20.74 17.06
N GLY A 161 17.82 21.67 16.83
CA GLY A 161 18.05 23.11 17.03
C GLY A 161 18.70 23.83 15.84
N ASP A 162 19.13 23.09 14.80
CA ASP A 162 19.67 23.67 13.57
C ASP A 162 18.71 23.42 12.40
N ILE A 163 18.07 24.48 11.92
CA ILE A 163 17.09 24.40 10.83
C ILE A 163 17.76 24.13 9.48
N GLY A 164 19.00 24.59 9.29
CA GLY A 164 19.73 24.43 8.03
C GLY A 164 20.15 22.98 7.83
N ILE A 165 20.76 22.38 8.86
CA ILE A 165 21.16 20.97 8.81
C ILE A 165 19.91 20.07 8.73
N SER A 166 18.84 20.40 9.48
CA SER A 166 17.56 19.68 9.40
C SER A 166 16.93 19.74 8.00
N ALA A 167 16.94 20.91 7.36
CA ALA A 167 16.43 21.11 6.00
C ALA A 167 17.28 20.36 4.96
N MET A 168 18.60 20.34 5.10
CA MET A 168 19.48 19.63 4.17
C MET A 168 19.25 18.12 4.20
N TYR A 169 19.19 17.51 5.40
CA TYR A 169 18.90 16.08 5.53
C TYR A 169 17.50 15.75 5.00
N SER A 170 16.48 16.50 5.39
CA SER A 170 15.11 16.26 4.94
C SER A 170 14.93 16.46 3.43
N LEU A 171 15.61 17.43 2.81
CA LEU A 171 15.64 17.57 1.34
C LEU A 171 16.26 16.34 0.69
N ALA A 172 17.44 15.91 1.16
CA ALA A 172 18.13 14.75 0.60
C ALA A 172 17.25 13.48 0.67
N TYR A 173 16.61 13.23 1.82
CA TYR A 173 15.69 12.11 1.96
C TYR A 173 14.42 12.27 1.13
N THR A 174 13.86 13.48 1.01
CA THR A 174 12.67 13.72 0.15
C THR A 174 12.99 13.42 -1.30
N ILE A 175 14.13 13.91 -1.81
CA ILE A 175 14.59 13.63 -3.18
C ILE A 175 14.80 12.12 -3.36
N LEU A 176 15.39 11.43 -2.40
CA LEU A 176 15.58 9.99 -2.48
C LEU A 176 14.23 9.24 -2.49
N TYR A 177 13.24 9.69 -1.72
CA TYR A 177 11.94 9.04 -1.61
C TYR A 177 11.00 9.32 -2.77
N THR A 178 10.98 10.53 -3.34
CA THR A 178 10.07 10.91 -4.42
C THR A 178 10.74 11.02 -5.78
N GLY A 179 12.05 11.26 -5.81
CA GLY A 179 12.81 11.56 -7.03
C GLY A 179 12.84 10.42 -8.05
N TRP A 180 12.89 9.17 -7.60
CA TRP A 180 12.80 8.02 -8.51
C TRP A 180 11.43 7.95 -9.20
N ILE A 181 10.34 8.33 -8.53
CA ILE A 181 9.01 8.38 -9.14
C ILE A 181 8.96 9.50 -10.18
N PHE A 182 9.47 10.70 -9.85
CA PHE A 182 9.62 11.78 -10.83
C PHE A 182 10.43 11.34 -12.06
N GLY A 183 11.51 10.58 -11.84
CA GLY A 183 12.34 10.01 -12.90
C GLY A 183 11.58 9.03 -13.80
N ILE A 184 10.81 8.10 -13.22
CA ILE A 184 9.99 7.16 -14.00
C ILE A 184 8.94 7.90 -14.83
N VAL A 185 8.24 8.88 -14.25
CA VAL A 185 7.22 9.66 -14.96
C VAL A 185 7.87 10.43 -16.11
N TYR A 186 9.04 11.03 -15.88
CA TYR A 186 9.81 11.73 -16.91
C TYR A 186 10.23 10.79 -18.06
N LEU A 187 10.82 9.64 -17.74
CA LEU A 187 11.22 8.64 -18.74
C LEU A 187 10.03 8.16 -19.57
N THR A 188 8.89 7.91 -18.91
CA THR A 188 7.65 7.50 -19.57
C THR A 188 7.14 8.56 -20.54
N GLN A 189 7.31 9.84 -20.22
CA GLN A 189 6.94 10.94 -21.11
C GLN A 189 7.89 11.06 -22.31
N THR A 190 9.19 10.82 -22.11
CA THR A 190 10.19 10.90 -23.19
C THR A 190 10.21 9.70 -24.14
N MET A 191 9.75 8.53 -23.68
CA MET A 191 9.65 7.31 -24.50
C MET A 191 8.36 7.22 -25.31
N LYS A 192 7.48 8.22 -25.19
CA LYS A 192 6.25 8.36 -25.95
C LYS A 192 6.48 9.22 -27.18
#